data_AF-A0A7W2S841-F1
#
_entry.id   AF-A0A7W2S841-F1
#
_cell.length_a   1.000
_cell.length_b   1.000
_cell.length_c   1.000
_cell.angle_alpha   90.00
_cell.angle_beta   90.00
_cell.angle_gamma   90.00
#
_symmetry.space_group_name_H-M   'P 1'
#
loop_
_entity.id
_entity.type
_entity.pdbx_description
1 polymer ?
#
loop_
_entity_poly.entity_id
_entity_poly.type
_entity_poly.pdbx_seq_one_letter_code
_entity_poly.pdbx_strand_id
1 'polypeptide(L)' 'MSSSYERRGRATSNEVYNGLTLIQHYEVDQLERFGAMLLFVRNGYHGDVLAVLRNQKNLIAVDFDGSVKFQPKLTLR' A
#
# COMPACT_ATOMS: atom_id res chain seq x y z
N MET A 1 -12.77 21.03 -24.08
CA MET A 1 -12.19 21.32 -22.76
C MET A 1 -13.13 20.77 -21.71
N SER A 2 -12.80 19.65 -21.08
CA SER A 2 -13.35 19.26 -19.78
C SER A 2 -12.25 18.52 -19.03
N SER A 3 -11.80 19.18 -17.98
CA SER A 3 -10.65 18.87 -17.13
C SER A 3 -10.90 17.55 -16.39
N SER A 4 -10.07 16.54 -16.63
CA SER A 4 -10.12 15.19 -16.02
C SER A 4 -9.69 15.16 -14.53
N TYR A 5 -9.88 16.28 -13.81
CA TYR A 5 -9.48 16.47 -12.41
C TYR A 5 -10.55 16.09 -11.38
N GLU A 6 -11.65 15.48 -11.80
CA GLU A 6 -12.75 15.07 -10.91
C GLU A 6 -12.82 13.55 -10.77
N ARG A 7 -11.94 12.98 -9.94
CA ARG A 7 -12.18 11.69 -9.25
C ARG A 7 -11.16 11.43 -8.14
N ARG A 8 -10.91 12.40 -7.25
CA ARG A 8 -10.37 12.08 -5.92
C ARG A 8 -11.51 11.67 -4.98
N GLY A 9 -12.26 10.65 -5.40
CA GLY A 9 -13.04 9.85 -4.47
C GLY A 9 -12.06 9.13 -3.56
N ARG A 10 -12.30 9.15 -2.25
CA ARG A 10 -11.52 8.38 -1.28
C ARG A 10 -11.63 6.91 -1.70
N ALA A 11 -10.57 6.34 -2.26
CA ALA A 11 -10.58 4.95 -2.67
C ALA A 11 -10.97 4.10 -1.46
N THR A 12 -12.00 3.28 -1.63
CA THR A 12 -12.47 2.33 -0.61
C THR A 12 -11.35 1.32 -0.34
N SER A 13 -11.32 0.72 0.86
CA SER A 13 -10.27 -0.26 1.22
C SER A 13 -10.10 -1.38 0.17
N ASN A 14 -11.19 -1.76 -0.52
CA ASN A 14 -11.15 -2.72 -1.63
C ASN A 14 -10.50 -2.16 -2.89
N GLU A 15 -10.78 -0.92 -3.29
CA GLU A 15 -10.13 -0.29 -4.45
C GLU A 15 -8.63 -0.07 -4.22
N VAL A 16 -8.26 0.21 -2.97
CA VAL A 16 -6.87 0.37 -2.53
C VAL A 16 -6.12 -0.96 -2.57
N TYR A 17 -6.74 -2.06 -2.14
CA TYR A 17 -6.18 -3.40 -2.23
C TYR A 17 -6.02 -3.85 -3.70
N ASN A 18 -7.04 -3.62 -4.54
CA ASN A 18 -7.01 -4.01 -5.96
C ASN A 18 -5.93 -3.30 -6.80
N GLY A 19 -5.34 -2.21 -6.29
CA GLY A 19 -4.25 -1.50 -6.95
C GLY A 19 -2.87 -2.15 -6.79
N LEU A 20 -2.76 -3.19 -5.96
CA LEU A 20 -1.50 -3.90 -5.71
C LEU A 20 -1.13 -4.83 -6.87
N THR A 21 0.16 -5.02 -7.08
CA THR A 21 0.63 -6.07 -7.99
C THR A 21 0.38 -7.46 -7.38
N LEU A 22 0.42 -8.50 -8.21
CA LEU A 22 0.26 -9.88 -7.73
C LEU A 22 1.27 -10.25 -6.64
N ILE A 23 2.52 -9.80 -6.78
CA ILE A 23 3.57 -10.08 -5.80
C ILE A 23 3.33 -9.31 -4.49
N GLN A 24 2.83 -8.08 -4.57
CA GLN A 24 2.43 -7.33 -3.38
C GLN A 24 1.25 -7.97 -2.66
N HIS A 25 0.26 -8.48 -3.40
CA HIS A 25 -0.84 -9.23 -2.81
C HIS A 25 -0.35 -10.46 -2.05
N TYR A 26 0.60 -11.20 -2.63
CA TYR A 26 1.20 -12.36 -1.96
C TYR A 26 1.86 -11.97 -0.64
N GLU A 27 2.72 -10.96 -0.65
CA GLU A 27 3.43 -10.51 0.56
C GLU A 27 2.48 -9.94 1.62
N VAL A 28 1.47 -9.16 1.20
CA VAL A 28 0.44 -8.62 2.09
C VAL A 28 -0.35 -9.77 2.74
N ASP A 29 -0.80 -10.76 1.98
CA ASP A 29 -1.53 -11.93 2.52
C ASP A 29 -0.68 -12.72 3.52
N GLN A 30 0.61 -12.94 3.22
CA GLN A 30 1.54 -13.58 4.15
C GLN A 30 1.66 -12.78 5.44
N LEU A 31 1.91 -11.47 5.35
CA LEU A 31 2.06 -10.61 6.52
C LEU A 31 0.77 -10.54 7.37
N GLU A 32 -0.40 -10.52 6.73
CA GLU A 32 -1.69 -10.56 7.44
C GLU A 32 -1.92 -11.87 8.18
N ARG A 33 -1.52 -13.03 7.60
CA ARG A 33 -1.53 -14.32 8.31
C ARG A 33 -0.62 -14.33 9.55
N PHE A 34 0.46 -13.55 9.52
CA PHE A 34 1.35 -13.34 10.68
C PHE A 34 0.89 -12.22 11.62
N GLY A 35 -0.32 -11.69 11.44
CA GLY A 35 -0.93 -10.71 12.34
C GLY A 35 -0.60 -9.25 12.05
N ALA A 36 0.00 -8.96 10.89
CA ALA A 36 0.05 -7.59 10.39
C ALA A 36 -1.34 -7.15 9.90
N MET A 37 -1.57 -5.84 9.85
CA MET A 37 -2.82 -5.26 9.35
C MET A 37 -2.50 -4.20 8.31
N LEU A 38 -3.07 -4.31 7.12
CA LEU A 38 -2.93 -3.29 6.09
C LEU A 38 -3.51 -1.95 6.57
N LEU A 39 -2.68 -0.90 6.57
CA LEU A 39 -3.11 0.45 6.95
C LEU A 39 -3.59 1.24 5.73
N PHE A 40 -2.76 1.29 4.69
CA PHE A 40 -3.06 2.00 3.44
C PHE A 40 -2.13 1.51 2.33
N VAL A 41 -2.56 1.71 1.08
CA VAL A 41 -1.70 1.62 -0.09
C VAL A 41 -1.51 3.03 -0.65
N ARG A 42 -0.26 3.40 -0.91
CA ARG A 42 0.10 4.68 -1.51
C ARG A 42 0.52 4.45 -2.96
N ASN A 43 -0.13 5.12 -3.88
CA ASN A 43 0.37 5.26 -5.24
C ASN A 43 1.40 6.39 -5.27
N GLY A 44 2.68 6.04 -5.44
CA GLY A 44 3.76 6.99 -5.68
C GLY A 44 3.69 7.59 -7.09
N TYR A 45 4.21 8.82 -7.24
CA TYR A 45 4.54 9.33 -8.57
C TYR A 45 5.68 8.47 -9.13
N HIS A 46 5.52 7.98 -10.36
CA HIS A 46 6.35 6.97 -11.08
C HIS A 46 5.86 5.50 -11.08
N GLY A 47 4.71 5.20 -10.47
CA GLY A 47 4.14 3.84 -10.54
C GLY A 47 4.58 2.93 -9.39
N ASP A 48 5.35 3.46 -8.45
CA ASP A 48 5.70 2.78 -7.21
C ASP A 48 4.47 2.70 -6.31
N VAL A 49 3.75 1.58 -6.37
CA VAL A 49 2.70 1.25 -5.43
C VAL A 49 3.36 0.76 -4.15
N LEU A 50 3.01 1.34 -3.00
CA LEU A 50 3.56 0.97 -1.70
C LEU A 50 2.44 0.53 -0.75
N ALA A 51 2.40 -0.74 -0.37
CA ALA A 51 1.52 -1.19 0.69
C ALA A 51 2.18 -0.94 2.05
N VAL A 52 1.45 -0.34 2.99
CA VAL A 52 1.94 -0.12 4.36
C VAL A 52 1.07 -0.90 5.32
N LEU A 53 1.71 -1.79 6.07
CA LEU A 53 1.08 -2.61 7.10
C LEU A 53 1.60 -2.23 8.48
N ARG A 54 0.82 -2.53 9.50
CA ARG A 54 1.17 -2.40 10.91
C ARG A 54 1.24 -3.77 11.55
N ASN A 55 2.34 -4.08 12.20
CA ASN A 55 2.44 -5.21 13.11
C ASN A 55 2.77 -4.69 14.51
N GLN A 56 1.77 -4.68 15.41
CA GLN A 56 1.87 -4.12 16.76
C GLN A 56 2.35 -2.65 16.77
N LYS A 57 3.62 -2.41 17.14
CA LYS A 57 4.27 -1.08 17.19
C LYS A 57 5.15 -0.81 15.96
N ASN A 58 5.35 -1.81 15.10
CA ASN A 58 6.20 -1.71 13.93
C ASN A 58 5.37 -1.44 12.68
N LEU A 59 5.97 -0.71 11.75
CA LEU A 59 5.47 -0.55 10.41
C LEU A 59 6.24 -1.46 9.47
N ILE A 60 5.56 -1.95 8.44
CA ILE A 60 6.11 -2.78 7.38
C ILE A 60 5.65 -2.15 6.07
N ALA A 61 6.57 -2.01 5.12
CA ALA A 61 6.23 -1.58 3.78
C ALA A 61 6.52 -2.69 2.79
N VAL A 62 5.64 -2.89 1.82
CA VAL A 62 5.82 -3.78 0.67
C VAL A 62 5.89 -2.91 -0.57
N ASP A 63 7.05 -2.90 -1.20
CA ASP A 63 7.33 -2.12 -2.41
C ASP A 63 6.70 -2.77 -3.66
N PHE A 64 6.70 -2.08 -4.79
CA PHE A 64 6.05 -2.55 -6.03
C PHE A 64 6.54 -3.93 -6.51
N ASP A 65 7.82 -4.21 -6.28
CA ASP A 65 8.50 -5.47 -6.63
C ASP A 65 8.30 -6.59 -5.60
N GLY A 66 7.55 -6.34 -4.53
CA GLY A 66 7.38 -7.27 -3.41
C GLY A 66 8.46 -7.16 -2.33
N SER A 67 9.43 -6.26 -2.46
CA SER A 67 10.45 -6.06 -1.43
C SER A 67 9.82 -5.62 -0.11
N VAL A 68 10.05 -6.39 0.95
CA VAL A 68 9.55 -6.10 2.29
C VAL A 68 10.57 -5.31 3.10
N LYS A 69 10.18 -4.12 3.57
CA LYS A 69 10.99 -3.26 4.44
C LYS A 69 10.36 -3.19 5.83
N PHE A 70 11.07 -3.68 6.83
CA PHE A 70 10.71 -3.51 8.24
C PHE A 70 11.14 -2.14 8.74
N GLN A 71 10.27 -1.47 9.49
CA GLN A 71 10.49 -0.11 10.01
C GLN A 71 10.82 0.92 8.91
N PRO A 72 9.97 1.05 7.88
CA PRO A 72 10.18 2.03 6.83
C PRO A 72 10.13 3.45 7.40
N LYS A 73 11.03 4.31 6.93
CA LYS A 73 10.95 5.76 7.19
C LYS A 73 9.83 6.35 6.34
N LEU A 74 8.64 6.50 6.92
CA LEU A 74 7.51 7.14 6.24
C LEU A 74 7.49 8.64 6.59
N THR A 75 7.52 9.49 5.56
CA THR A 75 7.24 10.92 5.71
C THR A 75 5.78 11.15 5.31
N LEU A 76 4.94 11.48 6.29
CA LEU A 76 3.58 11.97 6.04
C LEU A 76 3.69 13.44 5.61
N ARG A 77 3.09 13.78 4.47
CA ARG A 77 3.01 15.15 3.94
C ARG A 77 1.56 15.54 3.81
#